data_AF-A0A0T2IA99-F1
#
_entry.id   AF-A0A0T2IA99-F1
#
_cell.length_a   1.000
_cell.length_b   1.000
_cell.length_c   1.000
_cell.angle_alpha   90.00
_cell.angle_beta   90.00
_cell.angle_gamma   90.00
#
_symmetry.space_group_name_H-M   'P 1'
#
loop_
_entity.id
_entity.type
_entity.pdbx_description
1 polymer ?
#
loop_
_entity_poly.entity_id
_entity_poly.type
_entity_poly.pdbx_seq_one_letter_code
_entity_poly.pdbx_strand_id
1 'polypeptide(L)'
;MRLWARILLVVVAHLALLLAIWWSWHPRVGDGNATPGAINPLLTGIAAVLFWAVLLQVSSRIPFPVLCGLFVLVPFCTFFLQHAGARWWTTDVMRPTGQVEVTRVDRLLNGASRVEVRPTGGQGPQTVAWSTIGQRRTNEYSFARISTGEHYELVTDPTGLVVPLIQPIGYRDSAARPDTAVWGPVTAAALVVLELVSASALTRHRSQVQAVDDRRRPGRRRRRRRAAA
;
A
#
# COMPACT_ATOMS: atom_id res chain seq x y z
N MET A 1 5.17 28.16 7.96
CA MET A 1 6.05 26.97 8.13
C MET A 1 7.38 27.24 7.43
N ARG A 2 8.52 27.00 8.11
CA ARG A 2 9.87 27.11 7.51
C ARG A 2 10.06 26.01 6.45
N LEU A 3 10.92 26.23 5.45
CA LEU A 3 11.20 25.25 4.38
C LEU A 3 11.55 23.86 4.94
N TRP A 4 12.44 23.81 5.94
CA TRP A 4 12.84 22.58 6.64
C TRP A 4 11.66 21.78 7.20
N ALA A 5 10.67 22.45 7.77
CA ALA A 5 9.50 21.78 8.31
C ALA A 5 8.64 21.16 7.20
N ARG A 6 8.60 21.77 6.00
CA ARG A 6 7.90 21.19 4.84
C ARG A 6 8.65 19.99 4.28
N ILE A 7 9.97 20.08 4.18
CA ILE A 7 10.82 18.95 3.78
C ILE A 7 10.58 17.77 4.72
N LEU A 8 10.66 18.01 6.04
CA LEU A 8 10.42 16.98 7.04
C LEU A 8 9.03 16.35 6.88
N LEU A 9 7.98 17.16 6.70
CA LEU A 9 6.63 16.67 6.53
C LEU A 9 6.49 15.77 5.28
N VAL A 10 7.07 16.18 4.15
CA VAL A 10 7.07 15.39 2.91
C VAL A 10 7.83 14.07 3.12
N VAL A 11 9.01 14.10 3.74
CA VAL A 11 9.79 12.90 4.05
C VAL A 11 9.00 11.94 4.94
N VAL A 12 8.38 12.45 6.00
CA VAL A 12 7.56 11.64 6.92
C VAL A 12 6.35 11.04 6.20
N ALA A 13 5.68 11.78 5.31
CA ALA A 13 4.57 11.25 4.51
C ALA A 13 5.01 10.09 3.60
N HIS A 14 6.17 10.22 2.93
CA HIS A 14 6.73 9.15 2.10
C HIS A 14 7.16 7.95 2.92
N LEU A 15 7.84 8.16 4.06
CA LEU A 15 8.24 7.07 4.95
C LEU A 15 7.02 6.30 5.48
N ALA A 16 5.93 6.99 5.83
CA ALA A 16 4.69 6.33 6.25
C ALA A 16 4.08 5.49 5.11
N LEU A 17 4.06 6.01 3.88
CA LEU A 17 3.59 5.28 2.72
C LEU A 17 4.46 4.05 2.41
N LEU A 18 5.78 4.22 2.40
CA LEU A 18 6.73 3.13 2.20
C LEU A 18 6.60 2.07 3.29
N LEU A 19 6.38 2.46 4.54
CA LEU A 19 6.14 1.54 5.64
C LEU A 19 4.82 0.78 5.46
N ALA A 20 3.76 1.44 4.96
CA ALA A 20 2.49 0.81 4.65
C ALA A 20 2.61 -0.22 3.51
N ILE A 21 3.35 0.14 2.44
CA ILE A 21 3.66 -0.77 1.33
C ILE A 21 4.50 -1.96 1.83
N TRP A 22 5.58 -1.68 2.56
CA TRP A 22 6.46 -2.70 3.13
C TRP A 22 5.70 -3.67 4.00
N TRP A 23 4.86 -3.17 4.91
CA TRP A 23 4.06 -4.03 5.79
C TRP A 23 3.10 -4.92 4.99
N SER A 24 2.49 -4.39 3.93
CA SER A 24 1.59 -5.16 3.05
C SER A 24 2.30 -6.29 2.31
N TRP A 25 3.61 -6.14 2.07
CA TRP A 25 4.46 -7.15 1.44
C TRP A 25 5.07 -8.13 2.45
N HIS A 26 5.29 -7.70 3.70
CA HIS A 26 5.97 -8.48 4.73
C HIS A 26 5.11 -8.82 5.96
N PRO A 27 3.94 -9.47 5.79
CA PRO A 27 3.20 -9.95 6.95
C PRO A 27 3.94 -11.12 7.59
N ARG A 28 4.11 -11.07 8.92
CA ARG A 28 4.64 -12.21 9.68
C ARG A 28 3.58 -13.29 9.77
N VAL A 29 3.99 -14.55 9.64
CA VAL A 29 3.04 -15.66 9.80
C VAL A 29 2.57 -15.75 11.24
N GLY A 30 1.26 -15.68 11.45
CA GLY A 30 0.65 -15.76 12.77
C GLY A 30 0.32 -14.41 13.42
N ASP A 31 0.71 -13.29 12.80
CA ASP A 31 0.14 -11.99 13.17
C ASP A 31 -1.32 -12.00 12.66
N GLY A 32 -2.30 -12.18 13.55
CA GLY A 32 -3.72 -12.44 13.20
C GLY A 32 -4.43 -11.39 12.33
N ASN A 33 -3.76 -10.26 12.06
CA ASN A 33 -4.24 -9.18 11.18
C ASN A 33 -3.46 -9.05 9.86
N ALA A 34 -2.42 -9.86 9.64
CA ALA A 34 -1.47 -9.68 8.54
C ALA A 34 -1.54 -10.87 7.58
N THR A 35 -2.18 -10.69 6.43
CA THR A 35 -2.17 -11.66 5.32
C THR A 35 -1.37 -11.11 4.14
N PRO A 36 -0.60 -11.93 3.41
CA PRO A 36 0.11 -11.50 2.20
C PRO A 36 -0.80 -10.76 1.23
N GLY A 37 -0.42 -9.52 0.91
CA GLY A 37 -1.16 -8.66 0.00
C GLY A 37 -2.41 -8.00 0.57
N ALA A 38 -2.71 -8.16 1.87
CA ALA A 38 -3.71 -7.32 2.52
C ALA A 38 -3.14 -5.94 2.82
N ILE A 39 -3.95 -4.94 2.50
CA ILE A 39 -3.64 -3.53 2.75
C ILE A 39 -3.84 -3.28 4.25
N ASN A 40 -2.88 -2.63 4.89
CA ASN A 40 -3.03 -2.20 6.27
C ASN A 40 -3.84 -0.88 6.31
N PRO A 41 -5.12 -0.90 6.71
CA PRO A 41 -5.95 0.31 6.65
C PRO A 41 -5.45 1.39 7.61
N LEU A 42 -4.83 1.00 8.73
CA LEU A 42 -4.30 1.93 9.72
C LEU A 42 -3.10 2.69 9.16
N LEU A 43 -2.09 1.98 8.64
CA LEU A 43 -0.90 2.61 8.04
C LEU A 43 -1.27 3.42 6.79
N THR A 44 -2.22 2.93 5.99
CA THR A 44 -2.76 3.67 4.83
C THR A 44 -3.45 4.95 5.27
N GLY A 45 -4.28 4.90 6.32
CA GLY A 45 -4.93 6.07 6.90
C GLY A 45 -3.93 7.09 7.43
N ILE A 46 -2.88 6.64 8.13
CA ILE A 46 -1.78 7.50 8.60
C ILE A 46 -1.09 8.18 7.42
N ALA A 47 -0.71 7.43 6.38
CA ALA A 47 -0.10 8.00 5.18
C ALA A 47 -1.02 9.04 4.49
N ALA A 48 -2.31 8.73 4.33
CA ALA A 48 -3.28 9.64 3.75
C ALA A 48 -3.42 10.95 4.55
N VAL A 49 -3.49 10.87 5.88
CA VAL A 49 -3.55 12.04 6.77
C VAL A 49 -2.29 12.89 6.65
N LEU A 50 -1.11 12.26 6.58
CA LEU A 50 0.15 12.99 6.37
C LEU A 50 0.19 13.68 5.00
N PHE A 51 -0.28 13.03 3.95
CA PHE A 51 -0.41 13.65 2.63
C PHE A 51 -1.47 14.76 2.58
N TRP A 52 -2.54 14.69 3.37
CA TRP A 52 -3.43 15.85 3.58
C TRP A 52 -2.71 17.02 4.24
N ALA A 53 -1.87 16.77 5.24
CA ALA A 53 -1.06 17.83 5.83
C ALA A 53 -0.11 18.45 4.79
N VAL A 54 0.50 17.65 3.91
CA VAL A 54 1.29 18.14 2.76
C VAL A 54 0.41 18.95 1.80
N LEU A 55 -0.78 18.45 1.47
CA LEU A 55 -1.75 19.11 0.59
C LEU A 55 -2.17 20.49 1.13
N LEU A 56 -2.27 20.67 2.45
CA LEU A 56 -2.55 21.99 3.03
C LEU A 56 -1.38 22.98 2.89
N GLN A 57 -0.16 22.50 2.66
CA GLN A 57 1.02 23.33 2.38
C GLN A 57 1.12 23.75 0.90
N VAL A 58 0.13 23.38 0.09
CA VAL A 58 0.09 23.68 -1.34
C VAL A 58 -0.15 25.19 -1.59
N SER A 59 0.04 25.65 -2.82
CA SER A 59 0.12 27.06 -3.24
C SER A 59 -1.27 27.62 -3.21
N SER A 60 -1.34 28.88 -2.81
CA SER A 60 -2.52 29.71 -3.02
C SER A 60 -2.94 29.86 -4.48
N ARG A 61 -2.07 29.55 -5.45
CA ARG A 61 -2.42 29.51 -6.89
C ARG A 61 -3.29 28.30 -7.25
N ILE A 62 -3.28 27.29 -6.38
CA ILE A 62 -4.27 26.24 -6.20
C ILE A 62 -5.75 26.66 -6.33
N PRO A 63 -6.51 26.47 -7.41
CA PRO A 63 -7.95 26.75 -7.33
C PRO A 63 -8.59 25.88 -6.25
N PHE A 64 -9.44 26.47 -5.41
CA PHE A 64 -10.06 25.74 -4.28
C PHE A 64 -10.80 24.45 -4.69
N PRO A 65 -11.54 24.40 -5.83
CA PRO A 65 -12.15 23.15 -6.29
C PRO A 65 -11.13 22.05 -6.59
N VAL A 66 -9.98 22.40 -7.18
CA VAL A 66 -8.88 21.45 -7.45
C VAL A 66 -8.28 20.95 -6.14
N LEU A 67 -8.12 21.82 -5.14
CA LEU A 67 -7.66 21.41 -3.80
C LEU A 67 -8.64 20.41 -3.15
N CYS A 68 -9.95 20.64 -3.27
CA CYS A 68 -10.98 19.72 -2.77
C CYS A 68 -10.93 18.37 -3.49
N GLY A 69 -10.77 18.38 -4.82
CA GLY A 69 -10.58 17.16 -5.61
C GLY A 69 -9.36 16.36 -5.17
N LEU A 70 -8.21 17.04 -4.99
CA LEU A 70 -6.99 16.40 -4.48
C LEU A 70 -7.17 15.87 -3.05
N PHE A 71 -7.92 16.56 -2.20
CA PHE A 71 -8.21 16.11 -0.85
C PHE A 71 -8.98 14.79 -0.87
N VAL A 72 -10.00 14.67 -1.72
CA VAL A 72 -10.72 13.40 -1.89
C VAL A 72 -9.82 12.33 -2.50
N LEU A 73 -8.93 12.70 -3.43
CA LEU A 73 -8.12 11.76 -4.21
C LEU A 73 -6.95 11.13 -3.43
N VAL A 74 -6.32 11.86 -2.49
CA VAL A 74 -5.11 11.41 -1.76
C VAL A 74 -5.27 10.03 -1.10
N PRO A 75 -6.35 9.73 -0.34
CA PRO A 75 -6.56 8.40 0.24
C PRO A 75 -6.60 7.29 -0.82
N PHE A 76 -7.27 7.54 -1.95
CA PHE A 76 -7.33 6.58 -3.05
C PHE A 76 -5.94 6.37 -3.68
N CYS A 77 -5.15 7.42 -3.88
CA CYS A 77 -3.78 7.27 -4.36
C CYS A 77 -2.93 6.40 -3.43
N THR A 78 -2.98 6.65 -2.12
CA THR A 78 -2.23 5.85 -1.14
C THR A 78 -2.68 4.39 -1.09
N PHE A 79 -3.98 4.14 -1.26
CA PHE A 79 -4.55 2.80 -1.34
C PHE A 79 -4.14 2.09 -2.63
N PHE A 80 -4.26 2.75 -3.78
CA PHE A 80 -3.94 2.16 -5.09
C PHE A 80 -2.47 1.77 -5.20
N LEU A 81 -1.54 2.56 -4.65
CA LEU A 81 -0.12 2.20 -4.64
C LEU A 81 0.13 0.88 -3.89
N GLN A 82 -0.49 0.72 -2.73
CA GLN A 82 -0.35 -0.51 -1.94
C GLN A 82 -1.02 -1.69 -2.62
N HIS A 83 -2.25 -1.49 -3.13
CA HIS A 83 -3.01 -2.53 -3.80
C HIS A 83 -2.28 -3.07 -5.02
N ALA A 84 -1.84 -2.17 -5.91
CA ALA A 84 -1.17 -2.56 -7.13
C ALA A 84 0.20 -3.16 -6.89
N GLY A 85 0.96 -2.66 -5.91
CA GLY A 85 2.22 -3.26 -5.49
C GLY A 85 2.04 -4.69 -4.99
N ALA A 86 1.04 -4.92 -4.12
CA ALA A 86 0.69 -6.26 -3.66
C ALA A 86 0.25 -7.18 -4.81
N ARG A 87 -0.57 -6.66 -5.74
CA ARG A 87 -1.00 -7.40 -6.94
C ARG A 87 0.21 -7.83 -7.76
N TRP A 88 1.06 -6.88 -8.14
CA TRP A 88 2.24 -7.15 -8.96
C TRP A 88 3.14 -8.22 -8.34
N TRP A 89 3.41 -8.11 -7.04
CA TRP A 89 4.27 -9.07 -6.34
C TRP A 89 3.72 -10.50 -6.41
N THR A 90 2.44 -10.64 -6.09
CA THR A 90 1.79 -11.95 -6.02
C THR A 90 1.52 -12.61 -7.36
N THR A 91 1.50 -11.86 -8.46
CA THR A 91 1.22 -12.40 -9.81
C THR A 91 2.47 -12.65 -10.64
N ASP A 92 3.47 -11.76 -10.55
CA ASP A 92 4.62 -11.77 -11.46
C ASP A 92 5.94 -12.17 -10.79
N VAL A 93 6.07 -11.98 -9.47
CA VAL A 93 7.32 -12.26 -8.75
C VAL A 93 7.32 -13.65 -8.15
N MET A 94 6.21 -14.03 -7.53
CA MET A 94 5.97 -15.34 -6.92
C MET A 94 6.06 -16.48 -7.94
N ARG A 95 6.78 -17.57 -7.60
CA ARG A 95 7.02 -18.71 -8.49
C ARG A 95 6.63 -20.04 -7.87
N PRO A 96 6.02 -20.96 -8.63
CA PRO A 96 5.82 -22.32 -8.19
C PRO A 96 7.15 -23.02 -7.93
N THR A 97 7.25 -23.71 -6.80
CA THR A 97 8.44 -24.49 -6.41
C THR A 97 8.20 -25.99 -6.35
N GLY A 98 6.94 -26.44 -6.30
CA GLY A 98 6.60 -27.86 -6.27
C GLY A 98 5.31 -28.15 -5.51
N GLN A 99 4.89 -29.41 -5.54
CA GLN A 99 3.70 -29.87 -4.83
C GLN A 99 4.01 -30.19 -3.37
N VAL A 100 3.10 -29.80 -2.49
CA VAL A 100 3.20 -30.00 -1.06
C VAL A 100 1.90 -30.55 -0.48
N GLU A 101 2.03 -31.36 0.56
CA GLU A 101 0.95 -31.89 1.38
C GLU A 101 0.78 -31.01 2.62
N VAL A 102 -0.47 -30.65 2.95
CA VAL A 102 -0.77 -29.89 4.17
C VAL A 102 -0.75 -30.80 5.39
N THR A 103 0.16 -30.54 6.33
CA THR A 103 0.29 -31.32 7.57
C THR A 103 -0.44 -30.68 8.74
N ARG A 104 -0.63 -29.35 8.71
CA ARG A 104 -1.34 -28.61 9.76
C ARG A 104 -2.08 -27.41 9.18
N VAL A 105 -3.23 -27.09 9.75
CA VAL A 105 -4.03 -25.90 9.41
C VAL A 105 -4.41 -25.17 10.69
N ASP A 106 -3.93 -23.94 10.85
CA ASP A 106 -4.35 -23.03 11.92
C ASP A 106 -5.16 -21.88 11.29
N ARG A 107 -6.47 -21.85 11.55
CA ARG A 107 -7.35 -20.78 11.05
C ARG A 107 -7.19 -19.50 11.85
N LEU A 108 -7.18 -18.37 11.15
CA LEU A 108 -7.05 -17.05 11.72
C LEU A 108 -8.39 -16.30 11.66
N LEU A 109 -8.50 -15.28 12.51
CA LEU A 109 -9.73 -14.49 12.69
C LEU A 109 -10.17 -13.75 11.41
N ASN A 110 -9.23 -13.43 10.53
CA ASN A 110 -9.48 -12.75 9.25
C ASN A 110 -9.88 -13.70 8.11
N GLY A 111 -10.16 -14.98 8.41
CA GLY A 111 -10.55 -15.99 7.42
C GLY A 111 -9.37 -16.70 6.74
N ALA A 112 -8.15 -16.16 6.86
CA ALA A 112 -6.96 -16.82 6.34
C ALA A 112 -6.56 -18.02 7.21
N SER A 113 -5.71 -18.88 6.66
CA SER A 113 -5.11 -19.97 7.42
C SER A 113 -3.60 -19.94 7.31
N ARG A 114 -2.93 -20.09 8.45
CA ARG A 114 -1.54 -20.51 8.50
C ARG A 114 -1.52 -22.02 8.27
N VAL A 115 -0.66 -22.48 7.38
CA VAL A 115 -0.51 -23.91 7.10
C VAL A 115 0.94 -24.33 7.29
N GLU A 116 1.13 -25.54 7.79
CA GLU A 116 2.40 -26.25 7.69
C GLU A 116 2.27 -27.24 6.55
N VAL A 117 3.28 -27.26 5.69
CA VAL A 117 3.29 -28.10 4.49
C VAL A 117 4.60 -28.84 4.37
N ARG A 118 4.55 -30.02 3.74
CA ARG A 118 5.72 -30.86 3.47
C ARG A 118 5.77 -31.20 1.98
N PRO A 119 6.97 -31.30 1.35
CA PRO A 119 7.08 -31.78 -0.02
C PRO A 119 6.35 -33.12 -0.22
N THR A 120 5.65 -33.24 -1.35
CA THR A 120 4.98 -34.49 -1.72
C THR A 120 6.03 -35.59 -1.88
N GLY A 121 5.81 -36.75 -1.25
CA GLY A 121 6.82 -37.82 -1.15
C GLY A 121 7.65 -37.79 0.13
N GLY A 122 7.42 -36.82 1.02
CA GLY A 122 7.87 -36.86 2.42
C GLY A 122 9.35 -36.60 2.67
N GLN A 123 10.16 -36.43 1.63
CA GLN A 123 11.58 -36.09 1.75
C GLN A 123 11.76 -34.57 1.64
N GLY A 124 11.94 -33.92 2.79
CA GLY A 124 12.27 -32.49 2.86
C GLY A 124 11.76 -31.82 4.14
N PRO A 125 12.24 -30.60 4.44
CA PRO A 125 11.82 -29.86 5.62
C PRO A 125 10.34 -29.43 5.52
N GLN A 126 9.69 -29.30 6.67
CA GLN A 126 8.39 -28.63 6.74
C GLN A 126 8.56 -27.13 6.49
N THR A 127 7.64 -26.56 5.73
CA THR A 127 7.58 -25.14 5.41
C THR A 127 6.30 -24.56 6.00
N VAL A 128 6.40 -23.38 6.60
CA VAL A 128 5.24 -22.60 7.01
C VAL A 128 4.82 -21.72 5.86
N ALA A 129 3.55 -21.79 5.47
CA ALA A 129 3.00 -21.04 4.36
C ALA A 129 1.64 -20.42 4.71
N TRP A 130 1.21 -19.46 3.90
CA TRP A 130 -0.14 -18.92 3.92
C TRP A 130 -1.05 -19.69 2.97
N SER A 131 -2.23 -20.05 3.47
CA SER A 131 -3.36 -20.40 2.62
C SER A 131 -3.98 -19.13 2.07
N THR A 132 -3.82 -18.89 0.77
CA THR A 132 -4.54 -17.83 0.04
C THR A 132 -5.29 -18.40 -1.15
N ILE A 133 -5.85 -19.60 -0.99
CA ILE A 133 -6.72 -20.15 -2.02
C ILE A 133 -8.00 -19.32 -1.97
N GLY A 134 -8.10 -18.32 -2.82
CA GLY A 134 -9.32 -17.60 -3.07
C GLY A 134 -9.29 -17.15 -4.50
N GLN A 135 -10.36 -17.41 -5.25
CA GLN A 135 -10.53 -16.78 -6.55
C GLN A 135 -10.48 -15.26 -6.31
N ARG A 136 -9.43 -14.64 -6.84
CA ARG A 136 -9.11 -13.23 -6.66
C ARG A 136 -10.13 -12.36 -7.39
N ARG A 137 -11.22 -12.00 -6.72
CA ARG A 137 -11.96 -10.78 -7.05
C ARG A 137 -11.66 -9.73 -6.01
N THR A 138 -11.71 -8.47 -6.45
CA THR A 138 -11.06 -7.28 -5.86
C THR A 138 -11.41 -6.99 -4.40
N ASN A 139 -12.35 -7.71 -3.78
CA ASN A 139 -12.72 -7.64 -2.36
C ASN A 139 -13.16 -8.99 -1.77
N GLU A 140 -12.89 -10.13 -2.44
CA GLU A 140 -13.29 -11.46 -1.97
C GLU A 140 -12.07 -12.38 -1.91
N TYR A 141 -11.46 -12.46 -0.72
CA TYR A 141 -10.66 -13.63 -0.39
C TYR A 141 -11.63 -14.76 -0.05
N SER A 142 -12.04 -15.54 -1.04
CA SER A 142 -12.80 -16.77 -0.81
C SER A 142 -11.85 -17.85 -0.31
N PHE A 143 -11.41 -17.78 0.95
CA PHE A 143 -10.50 -18.78 1.53
C PHE A 143 -11.10 -20.19 1.37
N ALA A 144 -10.53 -21.00 0.48
CA ALA A 144 -10.94 -22.36 0.31
C ALA A 144 -10.73 -23.09 1.63
N ARG A 145 -11.68 -23.96 1.95
CA ARG A 145 -11.59 -24.80 3.13
C ARG A 145 -10.44 -25.78 2.94
N ILE A 146 -9.26 -25.44 3.45
CA ILE A 146 -8.08 -26.29 3.43
C ILE A 146 -8.20 -27.34 4.53
N SER A 147 -7.87 -28.57 4.18
CA SER A 147 -7.81 -29.72 5.09
C SER A 147 -6.41 -30.32 5.12
N THR A 148 -6.05 -30.94 6.23
CA THR A 148 -4.81 -31.73 6.35
C THR A 148 -4.86 -32.94 5.42
N GLY A 149 -3.73 -33.29 4.81
CA GLY A 149 -3.60 -34.36 3.80
C GLY A 149 -3.93 -33.93 2.37
N GLU A 150 -4.47 -32.72 2.17
CA GLU A 150 -4.69 -32.17 0.84
C GLU A 150 -3.37 -31.69 0.21
N HIS A 151 -3.31 -31.80 -1.11
CA HIS A 151 -2.12 -31.46 -1.89
C HIS A 151 -2.33 -30.16 -2.67
N TYR A 152 -1.31 -29.31 -2.62
CA TYR A 152 -1.31 -27.99 -3.23
C TYR A 152 0.03 -27.70 -3.90
N GLU A 153 0.09 -26.65 -4.70
CA GLU A 153 1.34 -26.12 -5.21
C GLU A 153 1.87 -25.05 -4.25
N LEU A 154 3.13 -25.20 -3.83
CA LEU A 154 3.84 -24.20 -3.05
C LEU A 154 4.40 -23.14 -4.00
N VAL A 155 4.13 -21.89 -3.65
CA VAL A 155 4.60 -20.71 -4.37
C VAL A 155 5.50 -19.92 -3.44
N THR A 156 6.70 -19.61 -3.89
CA THR A 156 7.68 -18.84 -3.11
C THR A 156 8.12 -17.60 -3.85
N ASP A 157 8.54 -16.61 -3.09
CA ASP A 157 9.20 -15.44 -3.60
C ASP A 157 10.71 -15.73 -3.72
N PRO A 158 11.31 -15.59 -4.91
CA PRO A 158 12.72 -15.88 -5.14
C PRO A 158 13.67 -14.96 -4.34
N THR A 159 13.18 -13.82 -3.85
CA THR A 159 13.96 -12.90 -3.01
C THR A 159 13.95 -13.29 -1.53
N GLY A 160 13.07 -14.22 -1.12
CA GLY A 160 12.91 -14.66 0.27
C GLY A 160 12.33 -13.60 1.20
N LEU A 161 11.80 -12.50 0.63
CA LEU A 161 11.23 -11.38 1.36
C LEU A 161 9.84 -11.72 1.90
N VAL A 162 9.07 -12.51 1.14
CA VAL A 162 7.69 -12.86 1.49
C VAL A 162 7.55 -14.33 1.85
N VAL A 163 6.68 -14.59 2.82
CA VAL A 163 6.34 -15.95 3.26
C VAL A 163 5.71 -16.73 2.09
N PRO A 164 6.07 -18.01 1.90
CA PRO A 164 5.45 -18.88 0.92
C PRO A 164 3.92 -18.93 1.01
N LEU A 165 3.28 -19.20 -0.12
CA LEU A 165 1.83 -19.39 -0.23
C LEU A 165 1.52 -20.75 -0.85
N ILE A 166 0.33 -21.29 -0.57
CA ILE A 166 -0.18 -22.46 -1.29
C ILE A 166 -1.36 -22.10 -2.19
N GLN A 167 -1.41 -22.74 -3.36
CA GLN A 167 -2.47 -22.59 -4.36
C GLN A 167 -2.93 -23.97 -4.89
N PRO A 168 -4.16 -24.07 -5.46
CA PRO A 168 -4.61 -25.30 -6.10
C PRO A 168 -3.65 -25.77 -7.19
N ILE A 169 -3.44 -27.08 -7.28
CA ILE A 169 -2.58 -27.66 -8.33
C ILE A 169 -3.16 -27.28 -9.70
N GLY A 170 -2.29 -26.80 -10.59
CA GLY A 170 -2.71 -26.37 -11.93
C GLY A 170 -3.44 -25.03 -11.96
N TYR A 171 -3.50 -24.31 -10.83
CA TYR A 171 -3.93 -22.92 -10.80
C TYR A 171 -2.99 -22.08 -11.67
N ARG A 172 -3.43 -21.78 -12.88
CA ARG A 172 -2.80 -20.79 -13.76
C ARG A 172 -3.67 -19.55 -13.76
N ASP A 173 -3.13 -18.48 -13.19
CA ASP A 173 -3.78 -17.19 -13.18
C ASP A 173 -3.62 -16.50 -14.55
N SER A 174 -4.16 -17.11 -15.61
CA SER A 174 -4.19 -16.50 -16.96
C SER A 174 -4.99 -15.19 -16.97
N ALA A 175 -5.82 -14.95 -15.96
CA ALA A 175 -6.51 -13.69 -15.69
C ALA A 175 -5.66 -12.65 -14.93
N ALA A 176 -4.56 -13.03 -14.26
CA ALA A 176 -3.69 -12.08 -13.54
C ALA A 176 -2.71 -11.29 -14.42
N ARG A 177 -2.30 -11.82 -15.57
CA ARG A 177 -1.44 -11.08 -16.51
C ARG A 177 -2.07 -9.81 -17.09
N PRO A 178 -3.37 -9.79 -17.48
CA PRO A 178 -4.01 -8.53 -17.86
C PRO A 178 -4.21 -7.58 -16.68
N ASP A 179 -4.30 -8.07 -15.44
CA ASP A 179 -4.45 -7.23 -14.24
C ASP A 179 -3.23 -6.31 -14.04
N THR A 180 -1.99 -6.80 -14.18
CA THR A 180 -0.80 -5.95 -13.97
C THR A 180 -0.66 -4.83 -15.01
N ALA A 181 -1.09 -5.09 -16.25
CA ALA A 181 -1.18 -4.07 -17.30
C ALA A 181 -2.22 -2.97 -16.97
N VAL A 182 -3.27 -3.29 -16.21
CA VAL A 182 -4.28 -2.32 -15.75
C VAL A 182 -3.81 -1.57 -14.50
N TRP A 183 -3.22 -2.28 -13.53
CA TRP A 183 -2.83 -1.69 -12.25
C TRP A 183 -1.54 -0.88 -12.32
N GLY A 184 -0.61 -1.20 -13.23
CA GLY A 184 0.62 -0.42 -13.44
C GLY A 184 0.35 1.06 -13.75
N PRO A 185 -0.45 1.39 -14.78
CA PRO A 185 -0.83 2.77 -15.08
C PRO A 185 -1.56 3.48 -13.93
N VAL A 186 -2.46 2.78 -13.22
CA VAL A 186 -3.17 3.34 -12.05
C VAL A 186 -2.19 3.74 -10.94
N THR A 187 -1.19 2.88 -10.69
CA THR A 187 -0.11 3.14 -9.72
C THR A 187 0.72 4.35 -10.12
N ALA A 188 1.14 4.40 -11.39
CA ALA A 188 1.94 5.49 -11.93
C ALA A 188 1.19 6.83 -11.82
N ALA A 189 -0.10 6.85 -12.17
CA ALA A 189 -0.93 8.04 -12.05
C ALA A 189 -1.08 8.50 -10.59
N ALA A 190 -1.32 7.56 -9.67
CA ALA A 190 -1.41 7.88 -8.25
C ALA A 190 -0.09 8.42 -7.67
N LEU A 191 1.05 7.85 -8.07
CA LEU A 191 2.38 8.33 -7.68
C LEU A 191 2.61 9.75 -8.21
N VAL A 192 2.35 9.99 -9.49
CA VAL A 192 2.48 11.33 -10.11
C VAL A 192 1.67 12.37 -9.35
N VAL A 193 0.43 12.06 -8.94
CA VAL A 193 -0.39 12.98 -8.14
C VAL A 193 0.28 13.31 -6.81
N LEU A 194 0.75 12.31 -6.05
CA LEU A 194 1.40 12.51 -4.75
C LEU A 194 2.71 13.30 -4.88
N GLU A 195 3.50 13.02 -5.91
CA GLU A 195 4.74 13.73 -6.20
C GLU A 195 4.49 15.18 -6.62
N LEU A 196 3.48 15.43 -7.47
CA LEU A 196 3.08 16.79 -7.84
C LEU A 196 2.60 17.58 -6.62
N VAL A 197 1.82 16.97 -5.73
CA VAL A 197 1.42 17.61 -4.46
C VAL A 197 2.64 17.97 -3.62
N SER A 198 3.61 17.05 -3.51
CA SER A 198 4.84 17.19 -2.72
C SER A 198 5.80 18.23 -3.29
N ALA A 199 6.20 18.10 -4.56
CA ALA A 199 7.03 19.05 -5.28
C ALA A 199 6.42 20.45 -5.23
N SER A 200 5.11 20.53 -5.40
CA SER A 200 4.42 21.78 -5.33
C SER A 200 4.48 22.32 -3.89
N ALA A 201 4.21 21.56 -2.82
CA ALA A 201 4.37 22.02 -1.43
C ALA A 201 5.79 22.55 -1.11
N LEU A 202 6.83 21.94 -1.68
CA LEU A 202 8.24 22.31 -1.46
C LEU A 202 8.65 23.61 -2.18
N THR A 203 8.19 23.82 -3.42
CA THR A 203 8.66 24.91 -4.30
C THR A 203 8.03 26.29 -4.03
N ARG A 204 7.21 26.43 -3.00
CA ARG A 204 6.32 27.60 -2.84
C ARG A 204 6.83 28.67 -1.90
N HIS A 205 6.75 29.90 -2.36
CA HIS A 205 7.00 31.09 -1.53
C HIS A 205 5.85 31.43 -0.55
N ARG A 206 4.60 30.99 -0.85
CA ARG A 206 3.39 31.27 -0.03
C ARG A 206 2.37 30.11 -0.08
N SER A 207 1.93 29.65 1.09
CA SER A 207 0.97 28.53 1.26
C SER A 207 -0.49 29.00 1.31
N GLN A 208 -1.44 28.09 1.07
CA GLN A 208 -2.89 28.36 1.24
C GLN A 208 -3.23 28.87 2.64
N VAL A 209 -2.68 28.24 3.68
CA VAL A 209 -2.87 28.68 5.09
C VAL A 209 -2.45 30.14 5.27
N GLN A 210 -1.29 30.52 4.74
CA GLN A 210 -0.82 31.91 4.80
C GLN A 210 -1.69 32.87 3.98
N ALA A 211 -2.25 32.42 2.85
CA ALA A 211 -3.14 33.24 2.05
C ALA A 211 -4.48 33.51 2.75
N VAL A 212 -5.02 32.51 3.45
CA VAL A 212 -6.23 32.67 4.28
C VAL A 212 -5.98 33.59 5.47
N ASP A 213 -4.87 33.41 6.18
CA ASP A 213 -4.50 34.28 7.32
C ASP A 213 -4.34 35.74 6.91
N ASP A 214 -3.71 35.99 5.77
CA ASP A 214 -3.52 37.35 5.25
C ASP A 214 -4.83 38.02 4.85
N ARG A 215 -5.84 37.25 4.39
CA ARG A 215 -7.20 37.78 4.13
C ARG A 215 -7.92 38.15 5.42
N ARG A 216 -7.71 37.39 6.51
CA ARG A 216 -8.33 37.67 7.82
C ARG A 216 -7.69 38.85 8.56
N ARG A 217 -6.44 39.22 8.25
CA ARG A 217 -5.71 40.31 8.94
C ARG A 217 -5.06 41.32 7.98
N PRO A 218 -5.84 42.12 7.23
CA PRO A 218 -5.31 43.04 6.22
C PRO A 218 -4.34 44.10 6.79
N GLY A 219 -4.51 44.51 8.06
CA GLY A 219 -3.69 45.52 8.73
C GLY A 219 -2.21 45.13 8.96
N ARG A 220 -1.89 43.83 9.06
CA ARG A 220 -0.50 43.37 9.31
C ARG A 220 0.43 43.62 8.12
N ARG A 221 -0.10 43.57 6.89
CA ARG A 221 0.65 43.88 5.66
C ARG A 221 1.02 45.35 5.56
N ARG A 222 0.10 46.26 5.92
CA ARG A 222 0.36 47.71 5.95
C ARG A 222 1.43 48.07 6.97
N ARG A 223 1.42 47.46 8.15
CA ARG A 223 2.47 47.68 9.17
C ARG A 223 3.84 47.16 8.74
N ARG A 224 3.93 45.97 8.12
CA ARG A 224 5.22 45.45 7.62
C ARG A 224 5.81 46.28 6.48
N ARG A 225 4.98 46.78 5.56
CA ARG A 225 5.46 47.68 4.48
C ARG A 225 5.91 49.03 5.02
N ARG A 226 5.26 49.57 6.06
CA ARG A 226 5.68 50.82 6.71
C ARG A 226 6.90 50.68 7.63
N ALA A 227 7.24 49.47 8.06
CA ALA A 227 8.44 49.22 8.88
C ALA A 227 9.67 48.85 8.04
N ALA A 228 9.49 48.62 6.74
CA ALA A 228 10.55 48.29 5.78
C ALA A 228 10.79 49.41 4.75
N ALA A 229 10.04 50.51 4.86
CA ALA A 229 10.21 51.76 4.14
C ALA A 229 10.61 52.82 5.17
#